data_AF-A0A7Y7SVI5-F1
#
_entry.id   AF-A0A7Y7SVI5-F1
#
_cell.length_a   1.000
_cell.length_b   1.000
_cell.length_c   1.000
_cell.angle_alpha   90.00
_cell.angle_beta   90.00
_cell.angle_gamma   90.00
#
_symmetry.space_group_name_H-M   'P 1'
#
loop_
_entity.id
_entity.type
_entity.pdbx_description
1 polymer ?
#
loop_
_entity_poly.entity_id
_entity_poly.type
_entity_poly.pdbx_seq_one_letter_code
_entity_poly.pdbx_strand_id
1 'polypeptide(L)'
;ADAGSAFNWEAKGWVGGDIDRLWLRTEGERLNGLTEKSEVQALWGHAISPWWDVLGGVRQDFKPGDAQTWAAFGVQGLALYNFEAEATAFIGEQGQTAARL
;
A
#
# COMPACT_ATOMS: atom_id res chain seq x y z
N ALA A 1 -24.92 -6.51 -25.66
CA ALA A 1 -23.61 -6.85 -25.10
C ALA A 1 -23.45 -6.00 -23.85
N ASP A 2 -23.52 -6.59 -22.66
CA ASP A 2 -23.32 -5.85 -21.42
C ASP A 2 -21.86 -5.38 -21.40
N ALA A 3 -21.66 -4.07 -21.30
CA ALA A 3 -20.34 -3.51 -21.08
C ALA A 3 -19.83 -4.08 -19.76
N GLY A 4 -18.73 -4.84 -19.83
CA GLY A 4 -18.08 -5.44 -18.67
C GLY A 4 -17.94 -4.47 -17.51
N SER A 5 -18.52 -4.78 -16.36
CA SER A 5 -18.37 -3.95 -15.17
C SER A 5 -16.92 -4.04 -14.66
N ALA A 6 -16.19 -2.93 -14.70
CA ALA A 6 -14.94 -2.76 -13.96
C ALA A 6 -15.27 -2.46 -12.48
N PHE A 7 -14.67 -3.21 -11.56
CA PHE A 7 -14.79 -2.99 -10.12
C PHE A 7 -13.40 -2.77 -9.52
N ASN A 8 -13.21 -1.59 -8.94
CA ASN A 8 -11.99 -1.20 -8.25
C ASN A 8 -12.27 -1.08 -6.75
N TRP A 9 -11.33 -1.51 -5.92
CA TRP A 9 -11.42 -1.33 -4.47
C TRP A 9 -10.12 -0.83 -3.89
N GLU A 10 -10.25 -0.02 -2.84
CA GLU A 10 -9.18 0.43 -1.96
C GLU A 10 -9.72 0.39 -0.53
N ALA A 11 -8.98 -0.21 0.39
CA ALA A 11 -9.27 -0.15 1.81
C ALA A 11 -7.98 0.05 2.60
N LYS A 12 -8.00 1.01 3.54
CA LYS A 12 -6.91 1.29 4.46
C LYS A 12 -7.43 1.39 5.89
N GLY A 13 -6.68 0.84 6.83
CA GLY A 13 -6.98 0.91 8.26
C GLY A 13 -5.73 0.76 9.10
N TRP A 14 -5.81 1.21 10.35
CA TRP A 14 -4.71 1.08 11.29
C TRP A 14 -5.20 0.79 12.71
N VAL A 15 -4.30 0.22 13.52
CA VAL A 15 -4.47 0.01 14.96
C VAL A 15 -3.18 0.40 15.67
N GLY A 16 -3.27 1.06 16.82
CA GLY A 16 -2.10 1.53 17.56
C GLY A 16 -2.35 2.79 18.35
N GLY A 17 -1.26 3.41 18.81
CA GLY A 17 -1.28 4.69 19.54
C GLY A 17 -0.76 5.84 18.68
N ASP A 18 -0.38 6.94 19.33
CA ASP A 18 0.11 8.15 18.65
C ASP A 18 1.53 8.00 18.08
N ILE A 19 2.32 7.06 18.61
CA ILE A 19 3.72 6.84 18.22
C ILE A 19 3.84 5.65 17.26
N ASP A 20 3.33 4.48 17.67
CA ASP A 20 3.44 3.24 16.90
C ASP A 20 2.07 2.78 16.40
N ARG A 21 1.98 2.53 15.09
CA ARG A 21 0.76 2.10 14.40
C ARG A 21 1.03 0.91 13.49
N LEU A 22 0.12 -0.05 13.48
CA LEU A 22 0.08 -1.12 12.49
C LEU A 22 -0.97 -0.78 11.44
N TRP A 23 -0.55 -0.70 10.19
CA TRP A 23 -1.37 -0.38 9.03
C TRP A 23 -1.65 -1.64 8.22
N LEU A 24 -2.89 -1.79 7.80
CA LEU A 24 -3.31 -2.76 6.80
C LEU A 24 -3.92 -2.02 5.62
N ARG A 25 -3.41 -2.30 4.42
CA ARG A 25 -3.87 -1.67 3.17
C ARG A 25 -4.14 -2.75 2.15
N THR A 26 -5.17 -2.57 1.34
CA THR A 26 -5.47 -3.46 0.22
C THR A 26 -6.03 -2.67 -0.95
N GLU A 27 -5.60 -3.06 -2.15
CA GLU A 27 -6.09 -2.51 -3.39
C GLU A 27 -6.31 -3.63 -4.41
N GLY A 28 -7.18 -3.38 -5.37
CA GLY A 28 -7.25 -4.22 -6.55
C GLY A 28 -8.31 -3.80 -7.56
N GLU A 29 -8.26 -4.49 -8.68
CA GLU A 29 -9.08 -4.24 -9.86
C GLU A 29 -9.62 -5.56 -10.41
N ARG A 30 -10.91 -5.54 -10.77
CA ARG A 30 -11.61 -6.66 -11.38
C ARG A 30 -12.30 -6.20 -12.66
N LEU A 31 -11.91 -6.76 -13.79
CA LEU A 31 -12.50 -6.49 -15.10
C LEU A 31 -13.24 -7.75 -15.59
N ASN A 32 -14.50 -7.64 -15.99
CA ASN A 32 -15.28 -8.77 -16.53
C ASN A 32 -15.34 -10.00 -15.60
N GLY A 33 -15.27 -9.80 -14.27
CA GLY A 33 -15.23 -10.90 -13.32
C GLY A 33 -13.87 -11.57 -13.14
N LEU A 34 -12.80 -11.11 -13.82
CA LEU A 34 -11.42 -11.55 -13.62
C LEU A 34 -10.65 -10.52 -12.78
N THR A 35 -9.95 -10.97 -11.75
CA THR A 35 -9.08 -10.09 -10.94
C THR A 35 -7.80 -9.82 -11.72
N GLU A 36 -7.60 -8.58 -12.16
CA GLU A 36 -6.43 -8.15 -12.92
C GLU A 36 -5.30 -7.72 -11.99
N LYS A 37 -5.63 -7.07 -10.87
CA LYS A 37 -4.67 -6.63 -9.86
C LYS A 37 -5.23 -6.88 -8.47
N SER A 38 -4.39 -7.37 -7.57
CA SER A 38 -4.75 -7.46 -6.15
C SER A 38 -3.49 -7.46 -5.31
N GLU A 39 -3.52 -6.62 -4.27
CA GLU A 39 -2.39 -6.37 -3.39
C GLU A 39 -2.89 -6.20 -1.95
N VAL A 40 -2.05 -6.65 -1.01
CA VAL A 40 -2.18 -6.37 0.43
C VAL A 40 -0.85 -5.90 0.99
N GLN A 41 -0.88 -4.88 1.84
CA GLN A 41 0.28 -4.39 2.59
C GLN A 41 0.01 -4.44 4.09
N ALA A 42 1.01 -4.89 4.84
CA ALA A 42 1.05 -4.80 6.29
C ALA A 42 2.29 -4.01 6.69
N LEU A 43 2.10 -2.84 7.32
CA LEU A 43 3.17 -1.89 7.61
C LEU A 43 3.16 -1.53 9.09
N TRP A 44 4.32 -1.51 9.72
CA TRP A 44 4.54 -0.81 10.97
C TRP A 44 4.94 0.63 10.68
N GLY A 45 4.28 1.57 11.34
CA GLY A 45 4.56 3.00 11.27
C GLY A 45 5.04 3.53 12.62
N HIS A 46 6.05 4.37 12.58
CA HIS A 46 6.61 5.06 13.75
C HIS A 46 6.64 6.57 13.52
N ALA A 47 6.01 7.32 14.41
CA ALA A 47 6.01 8.78 14.37
C ALA A 47 7.40 9.33 14.67
N ILE A 48 7.98 10.03 13.70
CA ILE A 48 9.26 10.75 13.86
C ILE A 48 9.04 12.23 14.18
N SER A 49 7.84 12.74 13.92
CA SER A 49 7.38 14.08 14.29
C SER A 49 5.86 14.07 14.47
N PRO A 50 5.25 15.14 15.00
CA PRO A 50 3.80 15.20 15.18
C PRO A 50 2.99 14.98 13.90
N TRP A 51 3.60 15.23 12.73
CA TRP A 51 2.91 15.19 11.44
C TRP A 51 3.48 14.15 10.46
N TRP A 52 4.52 13.41 10.85
CA TRP A 52 5.22 12.49 9.95
C TRP A 52 5.55 11.16 10.62
N ASP A 53 5.26 10.08 9.90
CA ASP A 53 5.70 8.73 10.22
C ASP A 53 6.71 8.22 9.20
N VAL A 54 7.60 7.35 9.67
CA VAL A 54 8.29 6.38 8.81
C VAL A 54 7.52 5.06 8.83
N LEU A 55 7.52 4.34 7.72
CA LEU A 55 6.82 3.08 7.52
C LEU A 55 7.83 1.99 7.14
N GLY A 56 7.64 0.80 7.68
CA GLY A 56 8.38 -0.41 7.29
C GLY A 56 7.47 -1.62 7.34
N GLY A 57 7.54 -2.51 6.35
CA GLY A 57 6.73 -3.71 6.37
C GLY A 57 6.82 -4.55 5.12
N VAL A 58 5.73 -5.26 4.83
CA VAL A 58 5.65 -6.21 3.71
C VAL A 58 4.45 -5.91 2.84
N ARG A 59 4.63 -6.15 1.54
CA ARG A 59 3.57 -6.10 0.54
C ARG A 59 3.53 -7.44 -0.21
N GLN A 60 2.34 -7.93 -0.47
CA GLN A 60 2.08 -9.12 -1.26
C GLN A 60 1.21 -8.76 -2.45
N ASP A 61 1.70 -9.06 -3.65
CA ASP A 61 0.94 -9.00 -4.89
C ASP A 61 0.45 -10.40 -5.25
N PHE A 62 -0.81 -10.52 -5.68
CA PHE A 62 -1.44 -11.81 -6.02
C PHE A 62 -1.80 -11.95 -7.50
N LYS A 63 -1.87 -10.83 -8.24
CA LYS A 63 -2.27 -10.74 -9.64
C LYS A 63 -1.56 -9.58 -10.34
N PRO A 64 -1.38 -9.61 -11.68
CA PRO A 64 -1.83 -10.66 -12.61
C PRO A 64 -0.89 -11.87 -12.74
N GLY A 65 0.37 -11.75 -12.30
CA GLY A 65 1.39 -12.81 -12.38
C GLY A 65 1.44 -13.73 -11.16
N ASP A 66 2.58 -14.41 -11.00
CA ASP A 66 2.88 -15.19 -9.79
C ASP A 66 2.87 -14.30 -8.55
N ALA A 67 2.52 -14.90 -7.41
CA ALA A 67 2.49 -14.20 -6.14
C ALA A 67 3.88 -13.63 -5.83
N GLN A 68 3.96 -12.33 -5.56
CA GLN A 68 5.22 -11.64 -5.33
C GLN A 68 5.25 -10.94 -3.98
N THR A 69 6.27 -11.24 -3.19
CA THR A 69 6.53 -10.57 -1.91
C THR A 69 7.49 -9.41 -2.08
N TRP A 70 7.25 -8.35 -1.34
CA TRP A 70 8.05 -7.14 -1.33
C TRP A 70 8.33 -6.68 0.10
N ALA A 71 9.55 -6.25 0.37
CA ALA A 71 9.84 -5.39 1.51
C ALA A 71 9.42 -3.96 1.15
N ALA A 72 8.77 -3.27 2.08
CA ALA A 72 8.24 -1.92 1.90
C ALA A 72 8.88 -0.95 2.91
N PHE A 73 9.30 0.22 2.42
CA PHE A 73 9.87 1.31 3.22
C PHE A 73 9.25 2.62 2.77
N GLY A 74 8.66 3.37 3.67
CA GLY A 74 7.95 4.59 3.29
C GLY A 74 7.98 5.70 4.32
N VAL A 75 7.41 6.82 3.92
CA VAL A 75 7.10 7.96 4.76
C VAL A 75 5.67 8.39 4.46
N GLN A 76 4.93 8.77 5.49
CA GLN A 76 3.61 9.37 5.32
C GLN A 76 3.44 10.52 6.29
N GLY A 77 2.69 11.54 5.91
CA GLY A 77 2.44 12.67 6.79
C GLY A 77 1.59 13.76 6.18
N LEU A 78 1.28 14.75 7.02
CA LEU A 78 0.64 15.98 6.61
C LEU A 78 1.75 17.03 6.40
N ALA A 79 2.00 17.38 5.15
CA ALA A 79 2.86 18.50 4.77
C ALA A 79 2.20 19.85 5.11
N LEU A 80 3.02 20.92 5.17
CA LEU A 80 2.58 22.31 5.36
C LEU A 80 1.37 22.62 4.48
N TYR A 81 0.36 23.31 5.04
CA TYR A 81 -0.94 23.59 4.42
C TYR A 81 -1.92 22.41 4.32
N ASN A 82 -1.83 21.39 5.20
CA ASN A 82 -2.73 20.23 5.26
C ASN A 82 -2.73 19.36 4.00
N PHE A 83 -1.56 19.21 3.36
CA PHE A 83 -1.40 18.32 2.22
C PHE A 83 -0.98 16.92 2.70
N GLU A 84 -1.74 15.87 2.34
CA GLU A 84 -1.34 14.48 2.63
C GLU A 84 -0.25 14.05 1.64
N ALA A 85 0.91 13.67 2.16
CA ALA A 85 2.03 13.20 1.38
C ALA A 85 2.38 11.77 1.81
N GLU A 86 2.54 10.89 0.84
CA GLU A 86 3.00 9.52 1.05
C GLU A 86 4.05 9.17 0.00
N ALA A 87 5.09 8.46 0.39
CA ALA A 87 6.01 7.85 -0.53
C ALA A 87 6.46 6.51 0.02
N THR A 88 6.41 5.46 -0.80
CA THR A 88 6.85 4.11 -0.41
C THR A 88 7.70 3.50 -1.52
N ALA A 89 8.89 3.01 -1.14
CA ALA A 89 9.76 2.21 -1.98
C ALA A 89 9.58 0.72 -1.65
N PHE A 90 9.66 -0.12 -2.68
CA PHE A 90 9.52 -1.57 -2.59
C PHE A 90 10.72 -2.29 -3.18
N ILE A 91 11.15 -3.36 -2.52
CA ILE A 91 12.22 -4.26 -2.98
C ILE A 91 11.67 -5.68 -2.98
N GLY A 92 11.66 -6.32 -4.15
CA GLY A 92 11.09 -7.65 -4.36
C GLY A 92 12.12 -8.77 -4.25
N GLU A 93 11.64 -9.98 -3.95
CA GLU A 93 12.49 -11.16 -3.78
C GLU A 93 13.26 -11.58 -5.05
N GLN A 94 12.80 -11.18 -6.24
CA GLN A 94 13.49 -11.45 -7.52
C GLN A 94 14.42 -10.30 -7.93
N GLY A 95 14.75 -9.38 -7.01
CA GLY A 95 15.66 -8.26 -7.26
C GLY A 95 15.03 -7.06 -7.99
N GLN A 96 13.72 -7.07 -8.20
CA GLN A 96 12.99 -5.93 -8.76
C GLN A 96 12.75 -4.83 -7.71
N THR A 97 12.62 -3.60 -8.17
CA THR A 97 12.28 -2.44 -7.33
C THR A 97 11.06 -1.72 -7.88
N ALA A 98 10.29 -1.08 -6.99
CA ALA A 98 9.16 -0.25 -7.36
C ALA A 98 9.01 0.92 -6.38
N ALA A 99 8.24 1.94 -6.77
CA ALA A 99 7.92 3.08 -5.92
C ALA A 99 6.46 3.48 -6.08
N ARG A 100 5.88 4.02 -5.01
CA ARG A 100 4.56 4.65 -4.95
C ARG A 100 4.71 6.03 -4.32
N LEU A 101 4.01 7.01 -4.88
CA LEU A 101 3.98 8.42 -4.47
C LEU A 101 2.52 8.87 -4.37
#